data_AF-A0A3D0UIW8-F1
#
_entry.id   AF-A0A3D0UIW8-F1
#
_cell.length_a   1.000
_cell.length_b   1.000
_cell.length_c   1.000
_cell.angle_alpha   90.00
_cell.angle_beta   90.00
_cell.angle_gamma   90.00
#
_symmetry.space_group_name_H-M   'P 1'
#
loop_
_entity.id
_entity.type
_entity.pdbx_description
1 polymer ?
#
loop_
_entity_poly.entity_id
_entity_poly.type
_entity_poly.pdbx_seq_one_letter_code
_entity_poly.pdbx_strand_id
1 'polypeptide(L)' 'GFNASTHTLPLQILANYLTVELGCPVGLLGIQPADISMGDSLSPVVTLAVEATARALMDLLSVAEGAAVS' A
#
# COMPACT_ATOMS: atom_id res chain seq x y z
N GLY A 1 17.53 4.44 6.13
CA GLY A 1 16.99 5.34 7.16
C GLY A 1 16.30 6.48 6.46
N PHE A 2 14.99 6.60 6.66
CA PHE A 2 14.24 7.78 6.21
C PHE A 2 13.09 8.00 7.21
N ASN A 3 13.33 8.86 8.20
CA ASN A 3 12.35 9.33 9.18
C ASN A 3 11.61 10.55 8.62
N ALA A 4 11.10 10.48 7.39
CA ALA A 4 10.25 11.54 6.82
C ALA A 4 8.79 11.42 7.29
N SER A 5 8.60 11.11 8.56
CA SER A 5 7.40 11.53 9.26
C SER A 5 7.80 11.95 10.66
N THR A 6 7.64 13.23 10.96
CA THR A 6 7.98 13.77 12.28
C THR A 6 6.88 13.55 13.32
N HIS A 7 5.78 12.84 13.01
CA HIS A 7 4.73 12.48 13.99
C HIS A 7 3.96 11.16 13.68
N THR A 8 4.54 10.19 12.98
CA THR A 8 3.81 8.96 12.60
C THR A 8 4.35 7.73 13.33
N LEU A 9 3.42 6.97 13.92
CA LEU A 9 3.65 5.63 14.42
C LEU A 9 4.39 4.81 13.35
N PRO A 10 5.53 4.17 13.67
CA PRO A 10 6.24 3.34 12.72
C PRO A 10 5.28 2.32 12.08
N LEU A 11 5.29 2.21 10.74
CA LEU A 11 4.34 1.36 10.00
C LEU A 11 4.35 -0.10 10.46
N GLN A 12 5.51 -0.58 10.93
CA GLN A 12 5.65 -1.91 11.52
C GLN A 12 4.83 -2.07 12.81
N ILE A 13 4.76 -1.04 13.66
CA ILE A 13 3.94 -1.09 14.89
C ILE A 13 2.45 -1.11 14.52
N LEU A 14 2.03 -0.29 13.54
CA LEU A 14 0.66 -0.30 13.05
C LEU A 14 0.27 -1.67 12.46
N ALA A 15 1.11 -2.26 11.61
CA ALA A 15 0.85 -3.56 10.99
C ALA A 15 0.75 -4.68 12.04
N ASN A 16 1.63 -4.67 13.05
CA ASN A 16 1.58 -5.63 14.15
C ASN A 16 0.30 -5.50 14.96
N TYR A 17 -0.10 -4.28 15.30
CA TYR A 17 -1.35 -4.02 16.02
C TYR A 17 -2.55 -4.57 15.24
N LEU A 18 -2.68 -4.23 13.95
CA LEU A 18 -3.78 -4.72 13.11
C LEU A 18 -3.79 -6.24 12.95
N THR A 19 -2.61 -6.87 12.85
CA THR A 19 -2.51 -8.33 12.76
C THR A 19 -3.08 -9.00 14.00
N VAL A 20 -2.79 -8.45 15.19
CA VAL A 20 -3.30 -8.98 16.47
C VAL A 20 -4.80 -8.75 16.61
N GLU A 21 -5.28 -7.53 16.32
CA GLU A 21 -6.69 -7.18 16.50
C GLU A 21 -7.63 -7.87 15.49
N LEU A 22 -7.19 -8.03 14.24
CA LEU A 22 -8.00 -8.61 13.17
C LEU A 22 -7.82 -10.12 13.02
N GLY A 23 -6.77 -10.69 13.63
CA GLY A 23 -6.47 -12.12 13.55
C GLY A 23 -6.11 -12.61 12.14
N CYS A 24 -5.68 -11.71 11.23
CA CYS A 24 -5.33 -12.04 9.86
C CYS A 24 -3.97 -11.43 9.44
N PRO A 25 -3.28 -12.01 8.45
CA PRO A 25 -2.04 -11.44 7.94
C PRO A 25 -2.27 -10.05 7.35
N VAL A 26 -1.43 -9.09 7.75
CA VAL A 26 -1.45 -7.72 7.23
C VAL A 26 -0.24 -7.50 6.32
N GLY A 27 -0.48 -7.04 5.10
CA GLY A 27 0.55 -6.65 4.13
C GLY A 27 0.72 -5.13 4.04
N LEU A 28 1.95 -4.67 3.83
CA LEU A 28 2.27 -3.28 3.50
C LEU A 28 2.78 -3.20 2.06
N LEU A 29 2.12 -2.40 1.22
CA LEU A 29 2.52 -2.16 -0.16
C LEU A 29 2.89 -0.68 -0.34
N GLY A 30 4.18 -0.41 -0.50
CA GLY A 30 4.69 0.94 -0.74
C GLY A 30 4.97 1.20 -2.22
N ILE A 31 4.70 2.43 -2.67
CA ILE A 31 5.14 2.93 -3.96
C ILE A 31 6.29 3.90 -3.71
N GLN A 32 7.44 3.63 -4.31
CA GLN A 32 8.61 4.49 -4.18
C GLN A 32 8.35 5.84 -4.85
N PRO A 33 8.42 6.97 -4.13
CA PRO A 33 8.35 8.29 -4.76
C PRO A 33 9.60 8.53 -5.63
N ALA A 34 9.41 9.22 -6.75
CA ALA A 34 10.50 9.72 -7.58
C ALA A 34 11.09 11.03 -7.03
N ASP A 35 10.24 11.87 -6.43
CA ASP A 35 10.59 13.12 -5.76
C ASP A 35 9.60 13.35 -4.60
N ILE A 36 10.04 14.06 -3.56
CA ILE A 36 9.27 14.41 -2.36
C ILE A 36 9.25 15.93 -2.09
N SER A 37 9.65 16.72 -3.08
CA SER A 37 9.67 18.18 -3.03
C SER A 37 8.26 18.73 -2.77
N MET A 38 8.20 19.75 -1.90
CA MET A 38 6.93 20.26 -1.41
C MET A 38 6.19 21.03 -2.51
N GLY A 39 4.90 20.75 -2.67
CA GLY A 39 4.03 21.47 -3.62
C GLY A 39 3.99 20.87 -5.02
N ASP A 40 4.80 19.85 -5.31
CA ASP A 40 4.77 19.15 -6.59
C ASP A 40 3.63 18.13 -6.65
N SER A 41 3.10 17.93 -7.86
CA SER A 41 2.15 16.85 -8.14
C SER A 41 2.87 15.49 -8.20
N LEU A 42 2.11 14.39 -8.21
CA LEU A 42 2.68 13.07 -8.45
C LEU A 42 3.43 13.06 -9.79
N SER A 43 4.69 12.60 -9.73
CA SER A 43 5.46 12.38 -10.95
C SER A 43 4.77 11.36 -11.87
N PRO A 44 4.94 11.45 -13.19
CA PRO A 44 4.33 10.49 -14.13
C PRO A 44 4.64 9.03 -13.80
N VAL A 45 5.86 8.72 -13.35
CA VAL A 45 6.27 7.34 -13.00
C VAL A 45 5.54 6.81 -11.76
N VAL A 46 5.27 7.67 -10.77
CA VAL A 46 4.51 7.29 -9.58
C VAL A 46 3.03 7.11 -9.93
N THR A 47 2.46 7.97 -10.78
CA THR A 47 1.08 7.82 -11.28
C THR A 47 0.89 6.48 -11.99
N LEU A 48 1.81 6.12 -12.89
CA LEU A 48 1.79 4.83 -13.58
C LEU A 48 1.90 3.65 -12.60
N ALA A 49 2.74 3.76 -11.57
CA ALA A 49 2.85 2.73 -10.54
C ALA A 49 1.56 2.55 -9.73
N VAL A 50 0.87 3.64 -9.40
CA VAL A 50 -0.45 3.60 -8.72
C VAL A 50 -1.47 2.91 -9.60
N GLU A 51 -1.59 3.30 -10.87
CA GLU A 51 -2.54 2.74 -11.82
C GLU A 51 -2.31 1.24 -12.06
N ALA A 52 -1.05 0.84 -12.27
CA ALA A 52 -0.68 -0.57 -12.44
C ALA A 52 -0.98 -1.40 -11.18
N THR A 53 -0.72 -0.84 -10.00
CA THR A 53 -1.01 -1.51 -8.72
C THR A 53 -2.50 -1.69 -8.51
N ALA A 54 -3.30 -0.64 -8.74
CA ALA A 54 -4.76 -0.71 -8.63
C ALA A 54 -5.33 -1.74 -9.61
N ARG A 55 -4.82 -1.77 -10.84
CA ARG A 55 -5.22 -2.76 -11.85
C ARG A 55 -4.94 -4.18 -11.39
N ALA A 56 -3.71 -4.46 -10.93
CA ALA A 56 -3.33 -5.78 -10.46
C ALA A 56 -4.18 -6.24 -9.25
N LEU A 57 -4.51 -5.33 -8.33
CA LEU A 57 -5.39 -5.64 -7.20
C LEU A 57 -6.81 -5.96 -7.65
N MET A 58 -7.37 -5.21 -8.60
CA MET A 58 -8.70 -5.51 -9.17
C MET A 58 -8.71 -6.88 -9.86
N ASP A 59 -7.69 -7.19 -10.65
CA ASP A 59 -7.59 -8.48 -11.33
C ASP A 59 -7.44 -9.63 -10.31
N LEU A 60 -6.66 -9.45 -9.23
CA LEU A 60 -6.51 -10.47 -8.18
C LEU A 60 -7.78 -10.68 -7.34
N LEU A 61 -8.46 -9.59 -6.97
CA LEU A 61 -9.65 -9.66 -6.12
C LEU A 61 -10.89 -10.16 -6.88
N SER A 62 -10.99 -9.87 -8.18
CA SER A 62 -12.09 -10.39 -9.02
C SER A 62 -11.99 -11.92 -9.24
N VAL A 63 -10.78 -12.49 -9.23
CA VAL A 63 -10.59 -13.95 -9.26
C VAL A 63 -10.98 -14.60 -7.93
N ALA A 64 -10.74 -13.92 -6.81
CA ALA A 64 -11.04 -14.45 -5.48
C ALA A 64 -12.56 -14.66 -5.24
N GLU A 65 -13.43 -13.83 -5.84
CA GLU A 65 -14.89 -14.04 -5.76
C GLU A 65 -15.34 -15.36 -6.41
N GLY A 66 -14.64 -15.85 -7.43
CA GLY A 66 -14.95 -17.13 -8.09
C GLY A 66 -14.53 -18.37 -7.29
N ALA A 67 -13.52 -18.25 -6.42
CA ALA A 67 -12.97 -19.39 -5.66
C ALA A 67 -13.70 -19.66 -4.33
N ALA A 68 -14.43 -18.69 -3.78
CA ALA A 68 -15.16 -18.84 -2.52
C ALA A 68 -16.57 -19.45 -2.67
N VAL A 69 -17.01 -19.75 -3.90
CA VAL A 69 -18.34 -20.31 -4.23
C VAL A 69 -18.22 -21.73 -4.84
N SER A 70 -17.13 -22.45 -4.55
CA SER A 70 -16.93 -23.85 -5.00
C SER A 70 -16.64 -24.78 -3.84
#